data_AF-A0A3D1GU09-F1
#
_entry.id   AF-A0A3D1GU09-F1
#
_cell.length_a   1.000
_cell.length_b   1.000
_cell.length_c   1.000
_cell.angle_alpha   90.00
_cell.angle_beta   90.00
_cell.angle_gamma   90.00
#
_symmetry.space_group_name_H-M   'P 1'
#
loop_
_entity.id
_entity.type
_entity.pdbx_description
1 polymer ?
#
loop_
_entity_poly.entity_id
_entity_poly.type
_entity_poly.pdbx_seq_one_letter_code
_entity_poly.pdbx_strand_id
1 'polypeptide(L)'
;MSRVIDLAAYRAQQKTGSAEDRRGRKRAPSKLLDAQNIERLTLQIDHVLEEKARRECRPDAVAMAAGRYAAMQLFRTHGRAQAQAFFEDCLQTAEICDDILAQLDDDFV
;
A
#
# COMPACT_ATOMS: atom_id res chain seq x y z
N MET A 1 -33.11 37.50 -29.16
CA MET A 1 -31.82 38.18 -29.46
C MET A 1 -30.71 37.40 -28.77
N SER A 2 -29.94 36.58 -29.51
CA SER A 2 -28.87 35.73 -28.94
C SER A 2 -27.69 36.57 -28.47
N ARG A 3 -27.28 36.37 -27.21
CA ARG A 3 -26.04 36.93 -26.67
C ARG A 3 -24.89 36.05 -27.15
N VAL A 4 -24.15 36.53 -28.16
CA VAL A 4 -22.91 35.90 -28.60
C VAL A 4 -21.88 36.11 -27.50
N ILE A 5 -21.37 35.02 -26.92
CA ILE A 5 -20.31 35.08 -25.91
C ILE A 5 -19.04 35.55 -26.62
N ASP A 6 -18.44 36.63 -26.11
CA ASP A 6 -17.13 37.07 -26.57
C ASP A 6 -16.06 36.09 -26.08
N LEU A 7 -15.59 35.26 -27.02
CA LEU A 7 -14.58 34.23 -26.82
C LEU A 7 -13.24 34.80 -26.34
N ALA A 8 -12.92 36.07 -26.65
CA ALA A 8 -11.68 36.70 -26.21
C ALA A 8 -11.75 37.07 -24.72
N ALA A 9 -12.88 37.62 -24.28
CA ALA A 9 -13.13 37.96 -22.88
C ALA A 9 -13.14 36.70 -21.98
N TYR A 10 -13.75 35.61 -22.46
CA TYR A 10 -13.78 34.34 -21.73
C TYR A 10 -12.38 33.71 -21.55
N ARG A 11 -11.53 33.79 -22.60
CA ARG A 11 -10.15 33.28 -22.53
C ARG A 11 -9.24 34.13 -21.63
N ALA A 12 -9.47 35.44 -21.56
CA ALA A 12 -8.74 36.31 -20.64
C ALA A 12 -9.07 35.99 -19.17
N GLN A 13 -10.34 35.70 -18.86
CA GLN A 13 -10.79 35.28 -17.52
C GLN A 13 -10.24 33.92 -17.10
N GLN A 14 -10.07 32.96 -18.03
CA GLN A 14 -9.43 31.67 -17.71
C GLN A 14 -7.93 31.81 -17.40
N LYS A 15 -7.22 32.78 -18.01
CA LYS A 15 -5.79 32.99 -17.75
C LYS A 15 -5.53 33.61 -16.37
N THR A 16 -6.42 34.48 -15.88
CA THR A 16 -6.28 35.06 -14.54
C THR A 16 -6.67 34.07 -13.44
N GLY A 17 -7.76 33.31 -13.62
CA GLY A 17 -8.18 32.29 -12.64
C GLY A 17 -7.21 31.11 -12.50
N SER A 18 -6.52 30.71 -13.58
CA SER A 18 -5.60 29.56 -13.56
C SER A 18 -4.23 29.83 -12.90
N ALA A 19 -3.87 31.09 -12.66
CA ALA A 19 -2.63 31.46 -11.98
C ALA A 19 -2.79 31.51 -10.45
N GLU A 20 -3.96 31.92 -9.96
CA GLU A 20 -4.26 31.99 -8.52
C GLU A 20 -4.56 30.61 -7.92
N ASP A 21 -5.23 29.73 -8.67
CA ASP A 21 -5.59 28.38 -8.20
C ASP A 21 -4.37 27.42 -8.08
N ARG A 22 -3.23 27.78 -8.70
CA ARG A 22 -1.98 27.00 -8.63
C ARG A 22 -1.21 27.19 -7.33
N ARG A 23 -1.47 28.25 -6.57
CA ARG A 23 -0.76 28.54 -5.31
C ARG A 23 -1.38 27.88 -4.08
N GLY A 24 -2.61 27.36 -4.19
CA GLY A 24 -3.37 26.79 -3.06
C GLY A 24 -3.42 25.26 -3.01
N ARG A 25 -3.04 24.54 -4.07
CA ARG A 25 -3.07 23.06 -4.07
C ARG A 25 -1.91 22.53 -3.24
N LYS A 26 -2.08 22.46 -1.92
CA LYS A 26 -1.31 21.54 -1.07
C LYS A 26 -1.33 20.21 -1.80
N ARG A 27 -0.19 19.82 -2.37
CA ARG A 27 -0.04 18.53 -3.06
C ARG A 27 -0.44 17.49 -2.01
N ALA A 28 -1.57 16.82 -2.23
CA ALA A 28 -1.87 15.63 -1.46
C ALA A 28 -0.61 14.76 -1.52
N PRO A 29 -0.08 14.27 -0.39
CA PRO A 29 1.04 13.34 -0.42
C PRO A 29 0.68 12.27 -1.45
N SER A 30 1.54 12.09 -2.46
CA SER A 30 1.20 11.20 -3.56
C SER A 30 1.08 9.81 -2.97
N LYS A 31 -0.05 9.13 -3.18
CA LYS A 31 -0.28 7.74 -2.73
C LYS A 31 0.90 6.81 -3.06
N LEU A 32 1.66 7.15 -4.11
CA LEU A 32 2.91 6.51 -4.51
C LEU A 32 4.04 6.65 -3.47
N LEU A 33 4.23 7.81 -2.86
CA LEU A 33 5.21 8.01 -1.79
C LEU A 33 4.82 7.20 -0.54
N ASP A 34 3.53 7.12 -0.23
CA ASP A 34 3.06 6.30 0.89
C ASP A 34 3.27 4.81 0.63
N ALA A 35 3.01 4.33 -0.59
CA ALA A 35 3.30 2.96 -0.99
C ALA A 35 4.80 2.62 -0.91
N GLN A 36 5.67 3.50 -1.40
CA GLN A 36 7.12 3.33 -1.33
C GLN A 36 7.64 3.30 0.11
N ASN A 37 7.03 4.10 1.00
CA ASN A 37 7.39 4.10 2.42
C ASN A 37 6.98 2.78 3.09
N ILE A 38 5.80 2.26 2.77
CA ILE A 38 5.32 0.97 3.29
C ILE A 38 6.24 -0.16 2.80
N GLU A 39 6.54 -0.20 1.50
CA GLU A 39 7.44 -1.21 0.91
C GLU A 39 8.82 -1.19 1.57
N ARG A 40 9.41 0.01 1.74
CA ARG A 40 10.69 0.16 2.45
C ARG A 40 10.61 -0.40 3.87
N LEU A 41 9.53 -0.11 4.60
CA LEU A 41 9.34 -0.59 5.96
C LEU A 41 9.20 -2.11 6.00
N THR A 42 8.46 -2.70 5.06
CA THR A 42 8.32 -4.15 4.91
C THR A 42 9.68 -4.81 4.75
N LEU A 43 10.50 -4.35 3.80
CA LEU A 43 11.85 -4.88 3.57
C LEU A 43 12.75 -4.79 4.82
N GLN A 44 12.65 -3.71 5.58
CA GLN A 44 13.40 -3.55 6.82
C GLN A 44 12.95 -4.55 7.89
N ILE A 45 11.65 -4.76 8.04
CA ILE A 45 11.08 -5.72 8.98
C ILE A 45 11.49 -7.14 8.59
N ASP A 46 11.38 -7.50 7.31
CA ASP A 46 11.78 -8.81 6.79
C ASP A 46 13.25 -9.10 7.12
N HIS A 47 14.13 -8.13 6.87
CA HIS A 47 15.55 -8.29 7.19
C HIS A 47 15.80 -8.54 8.68
N VAL A 48 15.10 -7.81 9.57
CA VAL A 48 15.20 -7.98 11.03
C VAL A 48 14.68 -9.36 11.46
N LEU A 49 13.57 -9.82 10.88
CA LEU A 49 12.99 -11.12 11.19
C LEU A 49 13.88 -12.27 10.70
N GLU A 50 14.42 -12.17 9.49
CA GLU A 50 15.37 -13.15 8.96
C GLU A 50 16.66 -13.22 9.78
N GLU A 51 17.20 -12.06 10.19
CA GLU A 51 18.40 -12.02 11.03
C GLU A 51 18.13 -12.71 12.38
N LYS A 52 16.98 -12.43 13.01
CA LYS A 52 16.57 -13.11 14.24
C LYS A 52 16.38 -14.61 14.04
N ALA A 53 15.71 -15.01 12.96
CA ALA A 53 15.49 -16.42 12.63
C ALA A 53 16.82 -17.18 12.46
N ARG A 54 17.79 -16.57 11.76
CA ARG A 54 19.15 -17.11 11.59
C ARG A 54 19.90 -17.23 12.93
N ARG A 55 19.88 -16.18 13.76
CA ARG A 55 20.57 -16.16 15.05
C ARG A 55 20.04 -17.19 16.05
N GLU A 56 18.72 -17.37 16.11
CA GLU A 56 18.06 -18.29 17.04
C GLU A 56 17.96 -19.72 16.52
N CYS A 57 18.26 -19.96 15.23
CA CYS A 57 18.05 -21.24 14.52
C CYS A 57 16.60 -21.77 14.65
N ARG A 58 15.62 -20.85 14.76
CA ARG A 58 14.20 -21.16 15.01
C ARG A 58 13.29 -20.23 14.20
N PRO A 59 13.26 -20.36 12.86
CA PRO A 59 12.47 -19.48 11.99
C PRO A 59 10.97 -19.48 12.35
N ASP A 60 10.38 -20.64 12.59
CA ASP A 60 8.95 -20.77 12.89
C ASP A 60 8.56 -20.07 14.20
N ALA A 61 9.44 -20.11 15.21
CA ALA A 61 9.18 -19.44 16.49
C ALA A 61 9.23 -17.91 16.34
N VAL A 62 10.14 -17.40 15.51
CA VAL A 62 10.23 -15.97 15.18
C VAL A 62 8.99 -15.53 14.40
N ALA A 63 8.56 -16.30 13.40
CA ALA A 63 7.35 -16.03 12.64
C ALA A 63 6.10 -16.02 13.54
N MET A 64 5.94 -17.02 14.40
CA MET A 64 4.82 -17.06 15.36
C MET A 64 4.81 -15.87 16.32
N ALA A 65 5.98 -15.47 16.84
CA ALA A 65 6.07 -14.34 17.75
C ALA A 65 5.72 -13.01 17.05
N ALA A 66 6.23 -12.81 15.82
CA ALA A 66 5.93 -11.65 15.00
C ALA A 66 4.44 -11.60 14.62
N GLY A 67 3.86 -12.72 14.20
CA GLY A 67 2.44 -12.85 13.88
C GLY A 67 1.54 -12.54 15.09
N ARG A 68 1.89 -13.04 16.28
CA ARG A 68 1.17 -12.74 17.52
C ARG A 68 1.18 -11.23 17.81
N TYR A 69 2.33 -10.58 17.66
CA TYR A 69 2.44 -9.14 17.84
C TYR A 69 1.58 -8.37 16.84
N ALA A 70 1.69 -8.70 15.54
CA ALA A 70 0.92 -8.06 14.48
C ALA A 70 -0.59 -8.19 14.72
N ALA A 71 -1.06 -9.39 15.08
CA ALA A 71 -2.47 -9.65 15.34
C ALA A 71 -3.00 -8.83 16.52
N MET A 72 -2.24 -8.79 17.62
CA MET A 72 -2.61 -7.99 18.78
C MET A 72 -2.62 -6.49 18.46
N GLN A 73 -1.65 -6.01 17.70
CA GLN A 73 -1.56 -4.59 17.36
C GLN A 73 -2.69 -4.16 16.43
N LEU A 74 -2.94 -4.90 15.35
CA LEU A 74 -4.01 -4.62 14.40
C LEU A 74 -5.40 -4.67 15.07
N PHE A 75 -5.62 -5.65 15.93
CA PHE A 75 -6.87 -5.73 16.69
C PHE A 75 -7.06 -4.50 17.59
N ARG A 76 -6.00 -4.05 18.28
CA ARG A 76 -6.05 -2.89 19.17
C ARG A 76 -6.29 -1.58 18.42
N THR A 77 -5.73 -1.42 17.23
CA THR A 77 -5.81 -0.16 16.47
C THR A 77 -7.03 -0.08 15.55
N HIS A 78 -7.43 -1.19 14.93
CA HIS A 78 -8.47 -1.21 13.90
C HIS A 78 -9.71 -2.02 14.28
N GLY A 79 -9.65 -2.82 15.34
CA GLY A 79 -10.74 -3.68 15.76
C GLY A 79 -10.75 -5.05 15.06
N ARG A 80 -11.74 -5.86 15.43
CA ARG A 80 -11.80 -7.28 15.04
C ARG A 80 -11.93 -7.48 13.53
N ALA A 81 -12.91 -6.85 12.90
CA ALA A 81 -13.27 -7.13 11.51
C ALA A 81 -12.10 -6.78 10.56
N GLN A 82 -11.47 -5.63 10.78
CA GLN A 82 -10.34 -5.15 9.99
C GLN A 82 -9.10 -6.03 10.18
N ALA A 83 -8.81 -6.45 11.42
CA ALA A 83 -7.70 -7.36 11.67
C ALA A 83 -7.91 -8.73 11.01
N GLN A 84 -9.14 -9.27 11.07
CA GLN A 84 -9.46 -10.54 10.40
C GLN A 84 -9.35 -10.44 8.88
N ALA A 85 -9.91 -9.38 8.28
CA ALA A 85 -9.81 -9.15 6.84
C ALA A 85 -8.35 -9.06 6.38
N PHE A 86 -7.50 -8.36 7.14
CA PHE A 86 -6.07 -8.26 6.83
C PHE A 86 -5.38 -9.64 6.81
N PHE A 87 -5.65 -10.51 7.79
CA PHE A 87 -5.05 -11.85 7.80
C PHE A 87 -5.61 -12.76 6.71
N GLU A 88 -6.89 -12.63 6.38
CA GLU A 88 -7.49 -13.35 5.26
C GLU A 88 -6.78 -12.99 3.94
N ASP A 89 -6.56 -11.68 3.69
CA ASP A 89 -5.84 -11.21 2.51
C ASP A 89 -4.40 -11.76 2.47
N CYS A 90 -3.72 -11.85 3.62
CA CYS A 90 -2.39 -12.46 3.71
C CYS A 90 -2.41 -13.95 3.37
N LEU A 91 -3.39 -14.70 3.88
CA LEU A 91 -3.52 -16.14 3.61
C LEU A 91 -3.84 -16.37 2.13
N GLN A 92 -4.79 -15.63 1.58
CA GLN A 92 -5.14 -15.71 0.16
C GLN A 92 -3.94 -15.39 -0.73
N THR A 93 -3.10 -14.43 -0.35
CA THR A 93 -1.88 -14.12 -1.10
C THR A 93 -0.91 -15.30 -1.09
N ALA A 94 -0.74 -15.98 0.06
CA ALA A 94 0.12 -17.15 0.16
C ALA A 94 -0.40 -18.31 -0.70
N GLU A 95 -1.71 -18.58 -0.66
CA GLU A 95 -2.36 -19.61 -1.48
C GLU A 95 -2.13 -19.35 -2.98
N ILE A 96 -2.30 -18.11 -3.44
CA ILE A 96 -2.04 -17.72 -4.83
C ILE A 96 -0.57 -17.94 -5.19
N CYS A 97 0.36 -17.61 -4.30
CA CYS A 97 1.79 -17.85 -4.54
C CYS A 97 2.09 -19.35 -4.69
N ASP A 98 1.51 -20.19 -3.83
CA ASP A 98 1.68 -21.65 -3.90
C ASP A 98 1.08 -22.22 -5.20
N ASP A 99 -0.10 -21.75 -5.60
CA ASP A 99 -0.75 -22.14 -6.86
C ASP A 99 0.11 -21.78 -8.10
N ILE A 100 0.72 -20.58 -8.09
CA ILE A 100 1.62 -20.14 -9.17
C ILE A 100 2.86 -21.02 -9.23
N LEU A 101 3.46 -21.33 -8.07
CA LEU A 101 4.64 -22.19 -8.00
C LEU A 101 4.33 -23.60 -8.50
N ALA A 102 3.18 -24.16 -8.12
CA ALA A 102 2.74 -25.48 -8.58
C ALA A 102 2.54 -25.52 -10.11
N GLN A 103 1.92 -24.50 -10.70
CA GLN A 103 1.75 -24.40 -12.16
C GLN A 103 3.09 -24.32 -12.91
N LEU A 104 4.05 -23.56 -12.37
CA LEU A 104 5.39 -23.48 -12.96
C LEU A 104 6.09 -24.83 -12.92
N ASP A 105 6.01 -25.56 -11.80
CA ASP A 105 6.63 -26.88 -11.69
C ASP A 105 6.01 -27.90 -12.67
N ASP A 106 4.70 -27.84 -12.90
CA ASP A 106 4.00 -28.69 -13.88
C ASP A 106 4.34 -28.34 -15.35
N ASP A 107 4.62 -27.08 -15.67
CA ASP A 107 4.99 -26.62 -17.03
C ASP A 107 6.43 -27.01 -17.44
N PHE A 108 7.29 -27.39 -16.48
CA PHE A 108 8.68 -27.80 -16.71
C PHE A 108 8.91 -29.34 -16.66
N VAL A 109 7.84 -30.14 -16.59
CA VAL A 109 7.85 -31.62 -16.63
C VAL A 109 7.33 -32.14 -17.97
#